data_AF-A0A6P0T6G3-F1
#
_entry.id   AF-A0A6P0T6G3-F1
#
_cell.length_a   1.000
_cell.length_b   1.000
_cell.length_c   1.000
_cell.angle_alpha   90.00
_cell.angle_beta   90.00
_cell.angle_gamma   90.00
#
_symmetry.space_group_name_H-M   'P 1'
#
loop_
_entity.id
_entity.type
_entity.pdbx_description
1 polymer ?
#
loop_
_entity_poly.entity_id
_entity_poly.type
_entity_poly.pdbx_seq_one_letter_code
_entity_poly.pdbx_strand_id
1 'polypeptide(L)'
;MSWLFPEGESFSSQFLAEKLEVASQHRRLFNRLLEILAEVEIIKGTTERWQVIKTPGKTNPQVKNQALQNQYPQGKPELTLLERCGSQLSAVLRGTADPLQLVFPEGDLTTATQLYEESSEAQVMNTLVQQGISTALEKLPKDRG
;
A
#
# COMPACT_ATOMS: atom_id res chain seq x y z
N MET A 1 -2.03 0.29 17.54
CA MET A 1 -1.82 -1.11 17.96
C MET A 1 -0.40 -1.26 18.50
N SER A 2 -0.18 -2.00 19.59
CA SER A 2 1.17 -2.22 20.13
C SER A 2 1.42 -3.72 20.28
N TRP A 3 2.05 -4.34 19.27
CA TRP A 3 2.58 -5.70 19.36
C TRP A 3 4.10 -5.63 19.27
N LEU A 4 4.78 -6.26 20.22
CA LEU A 4 6.22 -6.07 20.43
C LEU A 4 7.10 -7.09 19.68
N PHE A 5 6.50 -8.03 18.92
CA PHE A 5 7.21 -9.10 18.19
C PHE A 5 8.43 -9.64 18.97
N PRO A 6 8.22 -10.29 20.13
CA PRO A 6 9.32 -10.85 20.88
C PRO A 6 9.92 -12.04 20.11
N GLU A 7 11.25 -12.06 20.03
CA GLU A 7 11.99 -13.05 19.25
C GLU A 7 11.72 -14.48 19.72
N GLY A 8 11.56 -15.40 18.76
CA GLY A 8 11.26 -16.81 19.02
C GLY A 8 9.79 -17.14 19.28
N GLU A 9 8.94 -16.15 19.59
CA GLU A 9 7.50 -16.37 19.80
C GLU A 9 6.84 -16.87 18.51
N SER A 10 5.91 -17.82 18.66
CA SER A 10 5.08 -18.30 17.56
C SER A 10 3.61 -17.91 17.76
N PHE A 11 2.94 -17.56 16.67
CA PHE A 11 1.52 -17.19 16.68
C PHE A 11 0.85 -17.58 15.36
N SER A 12 -0.46 -17.77 15.36
CA SER A 12 -1.24 -17.88 14.12
C SER A 12 -1.72 -16.50 13.65
N SER A 13 -1.95 -16.33 12.35
CA SER A 13 -2.56 -15.10 11.82
C SER A 13 -3.89 -14.78 12.51
N GLN A 14 -4.72 -15.81 12.75
CA GLN A 14 -6.02 -15.65 13.39
C GLN A 14 -5.89 -15.12 14.82
N PHE A 15 -5.01 -15.74 15.63
CA PHE A 15 -4.79 -15.32 17.00
C PHE A 15 -4.33 -13.86 17.08
N LEU A 16 -3.37 -13.47 16.24
CA LEU A 16 -2.85 -12.11 16.26
C LEU A 16 -3.88 -11.09 15.75
N ALA A 17 -4.67 -11.45 14.72
CA ALA A 17 -5.75 -10.62 14.24
C ALA A 17 -6.80 -10.35 15.34
N GLU A 18 -7.18 -11.37 16.10
CA GLU A 18 -8.10 -11.25 17.23
C GLU A 18 -7.52 -10.37 18.34
N LYS A 19 -6.26 -10.63 18.74
CA LYS A 19 -5.57 -9.83 19.77
C LYS A 19 -5.42 -8.35 19.40
N LEU A 20 -5.25 -8.06 18.11
CA LEU A 20 -5.09 -6.68 17.62
C LEU A 20 -6.43 -6.01 17.28
N GLU A 21 -7.54 -6.74 17.38
CA GLU A 21 -8.91 -6.30 17.04
C GLU A 21 -9.05 -5.97 15.55
N VAL A 22 -8.41 -6.76 14.69
CA VAL A 22 -8.53 -6.61 13.23
C VAL A 22 -9.94 -7.01 12.80
N ALA A 23 -10.66 -6.09 12.17
CA ALA A 23 -11.99 -6.31 11.63
C ALA A 23 -11.97 -7.44 10.58
N SER A 24 -13.05 -8.24 10.56
CA SER A 24 -13.16 -9.43 9.70
C SER A 24 -12.89 -9.13 8.22
N GLN A 25 -13.42 -8.01 7.72
CA GLN A 25 -13.24 -7.54 6.35
C GLN A 25 -11.78 -7.25 5.96
N HIS A 26 -10.91 -6.96 6.93
CA HIS A 26 -9.50 -6.64 6.70
C HIS A 26 -8.54 -7.79 6.96
N ARG A 27 -9.03 -9.00 7.29
CA ARG A 27 -8.18 -10.18 7.56
C ARG A 27 -7.28 -10.56 6.38
N ARG A 28 -7.77 -10.43 5.15
CA ARG A 28 -6.96 -10.68 3.94
C ARG A 28 -5.78 -9.72 3.83
N LEU A 29 -6.02 -8.42 4.03
CA LEU A 29 -4.95 -7.41 4.03
C LEU A 29 -3.97 -7.67 5.17
N PHE A 30 -4.47 -7.97 6.37
CA PHE A 30 -3.63 -8.26 7.53
C PHE A 30 -2.68 -9.44 7.28
N ASN A 31 -3.17 -10.52 6.66
CA ASN A 31 -2.30 -11.64 6.26
C ASN A 31 -1.22 -11.21 5.27
N ARG A 32 -1.57 -10.38 4.28
CA ARG A 32 -0.58 -9.85 3.34
C ARG A 32 0.47 -8.98 4.03
N LEU A 33 0.11 -8.22 5.05
CA LEU A 33 1.08 -7.45 5.85
C LEU A 33 2.03 -8.36 6.63
N LEU A 34 1.56 -9.48 7.17
CA LEU A 34 2.42 -10.49 7.80
C LEU A 34 3.37 -11.12 6.79
N GLU A 35 2.91 -11.41 5.57
CA GLU A 35 3.77 -11.88 4.48
C GLU A 35 4.87 -10.86 4.13
N ILE A 36 4.54 -9.57 4.06
CA ILE A 36 5.55 -8.51 3.84
C ILE A 36 6.59 -8.50 4.98
N LEU A 37 6.17 -8.69 6.24
CA LEU A 37 7.11 -8.84 7.35
C LEU A 37 7.98 -10.10 7.19
N ALA A 38 7.45 -11.17 6.59
CA ALA A 38 8.20 -12.39 6.31
C ALA A 38 9.22 -12.20 5.17
N GLU A 39 8.87 -11.46 4.12
CA GLU A 39 9.75 -11.10 3.00
C GLU A 39 11.00 -10.34 3.47
N VAL A 40 10.86 -9.53 4.54
CA VAL A 40 11.99 -8.81 5.18
C VAL A 40 12.55 -9.52 6.41
N GLU A 41 12.24 -10.80 6.60
CA GLU A 41 12.76 -11.69 7.66
C GLU A 41 12.50 -11.20 9.09
N ILE A 42 11.41 -10.46 9.33
CA ILE A 42 10.96 -10.12 10.70
C ILE A 42 10.26 -11.34 11.33
N ILE A 43 9.50 -12.05 10.52
CA ILE A 43 8.87 -13.32 10.87
C ILE A 43 9.18 -14.37 9.80
N LYS A 44 8.89 -15.65 10.07
CA LYS A 44 8.90 -16.72 9.06
C LYS A 44 7.75 -17.68 9.28
N GLY A 45 7.36 -18.41 8.24
CA GLY A 45 6.32 -19.43 8.33
C GLY A 45 5.15 -19.14 7.41
N THR A 46 3.95 -19.53 7.83
CA THR A 46 2.71 -19.40 7.06
C THR A 46 1.60 -18.83 7.95
N THR A 47 0.44 -18.57 7.35
CA THR A 47 -0.73 -18.02 8.07
C THR A 47 -1.19 -18.86 9.27
N GLU A 48 -0.96 -20.18 9.23
CA GLU A 48 -1.28 -21.09 10.34
C GLU A 48 -0.32 -20.90 11.51
N ARG A 49 0.96 -20.63 11.21
CA ARG A 49 2.01 -20.50 12.21
C ARG A 49 3.17 -19.66 11.71
N TRP A 50 3.25 -18.46 12.26
CA TRP A 50 4.40 -17.57 12.16
C TRP A 50 5.32 -17.76 13.36
N GLN A 51 6.62 -17.55 13.16
CA GLN A 51 7.62 -17.40 14.21
C GLN A 51 8.34 -16.07 14.05
N VAL A 52 8.52 -15.32 15.13
CA VAL A 52 9.32 -14.08 15.13
C VAL A 52 10.81 -14.41 15.04
N ILE A 53 11.48 -13.82 14.06
CA ILE A 53 12.92 -14.01 13.81
C ILE A 53 13.75 -12.84 14.31
N LYS A 54 13.20 -11.64 14.27
CA LYS A 54 13.84 -10.46 14.85
C LYS A 54 12.79 -9.49 15.34
N THR A 55 13.10 -8.83 16.46
CA THR A 55 12.27 -7.73 16.94
C THR A 55 12.51 -6.50 16.06
N PRO A 56 11.50 -5.93 15.38
CA PRO A 56 11.69 -4.73 14.59
C PRO A 56 11.99 -3.53 15.50
N GLY A 57 13.00 -2.74 15.12
CA GLY A 57 13.31 -1.50 15.82
C GLY A 57 12.18 -0.47 15.70
N LYS A 58 12.05 0.42 16.69
CA LYS A 58 11.13 1.56 16.58
C LYS A 58 11.57 2.44 15.42
N THR A 59 10.64 2.77 14.54
CA THR A 59 10.87 3.70 13.43
C THR A 59 9.85 4.83 13.47
N ASN A 60 10.18 5.94 12.82
CA ASN A 60 9.24 7.02 12.53
C ASN A 60 9.08 7.11 11.00
N PRO A 61 8.09 6.39 10.42
CA PRO A 61 7.85 6.41 8.98
C PRO A 61 7.59 7.82 8.43
N GLN A 62 6.95 8.69 9.20
CA GLN A 62 6.62 10.06 8.80
C GLN A 62 7.87 10.88 8.50
N VAL A 63 8.87 10.81 9.38
CA VAL A 63 10.14 11.52 9.19
C VAL A 63 10.89 10.98 7.97
N LYS A 64 10.90 9.66 7.78
CA LYS A 64 11.51 9.05 6.59
C LYS A 64 10.79 9.48 5.31
N ASN A 65 9.46 9.50 5.32
CA ASN A 65 8.65 9.90 4.19
C ASN A 65 8.91 11.37 3.80
N GLN A 66 8.95 12.28 4.78
CA GLN A 66 9.30 13.69 4.54
C GLN A 66 10.69 13.84 3.90
N ALA A 67 11.68 13.07 4.36
CA ALA A 67 13.01 13.08 3.76
C ALA A 67 12.99 12.57 2.30
N LEU A 68 12.24 11.51 2.02
CA LEU A 68 12.10 10.95 0.67
C LEU A 68 11.38 11.92 -0.28
N GLN A 69 10.34 12.62 0.17
CA GLN A 69 9.66 13.62 -0.65
C GLN A 69 10.57 14.80 -1.04
N ASN A 70 11.47 15.19 -0.13
CA ASN A 70 12.47 16.23 -0.41
C ASN A 70 13.56 15.74 -1.38
N GLN A 71 13.95 14.47 -1.25
CA GLN A 71 14.99 13.86 -2.09
C GLN A 71 14.48 13.49 -3.49
N TYR A 72 13.22 13.10 -3.61
CA TYR A 72 12.58 12.60 -4.83
C TYR A 72 11.24 13.30 -5.08
N PRO A 73 11.24 14.56 -5.54
CA PRO A 73 10.01 15.31 -5.79
C PRO A 73 9.06 14.64 -6.78
N GLN A 74 9.59 13.83 -7.71
CA GLN A 74 8.81 13.06 -8.68
C GLN A 74 7.99 11.92 -8.06
N GLY A 75 8.39 11.43 -6.88
CA GLY A 75 7.66 10.39 -6.14
C GLY A 75 6.65 10.96 -5.14
N LYS A 76 6.37 12.27 -5.22
CA LYS A 76 5.52 12.96 -4.26
C LYS A 76 4.07 12.48 -4.27
N PRO A 77 3.41 12.20 -5.43
CA PRO A 77 2.05 11.67 -5.44
C PRO A 77 1.91 10.34 -4.66
N GLU A 78 2.84 9.41 -4.89
CA GLU A 78 2.93 8.10 -4.23
C GLU A 78 3.11 8.27 -2.72
N LEU A 79 4.10 9.08 -2.33
CA LEU A 79 4.51 9.28 -0.95
C LEU A 79 3.44 10.05 -0.14
N THR A 80 2.70 10.94 -0.80
CA THR A 80 1.58 11.67 -0.18
C THR A 80 0.41 10.75 0.10
N LEU A 81 0.01 9.92 -0.89
CA LEU A 81 -1.06 8.94 -0.71
C LEU A 81 -0.67 7.87 0.32
N LEU A 82 0.58 7.39 0.27
CA LEU A 82 1.12 6.41 1.21
C LEU A 82 1.12 6.96 2.65
N GLU A 83 1.45 8.24 2.86
CA GLU A 83 1.40 8.85 4.18
C GLU A 83 -0.02 8.84 4.75
N ARG A 84 -0.98 9.32 3.96
CA ARG A 84 -2.37 9.48 4.35
C ARG A 84 -3.01 8.13 4.71
N CYS A 85 -2.78 7.11 3.89
CA CYS A 85 -3.31 5.77 4.13
C CYS A 85 -2.50 5.02 5.21
N GLY A 86 -1.17 5.06 5.14
CA GLY A 86 -0.27 4.29 6.00
C GLY A 86 -0.30 4.75 7.45
N SER A 87 -0.37 6.05 7.72
CA SER A 87 -0.48 6.60 9.08
C SER A 87 -1.78 6.15 9.78
N GLN A 88 -2.83 5.84 9.02
CA GLN A 88 -4.13 5.38 9.50
C GLN A 88 -4.31 3.86 9.45
N LEU A 89 -3.27 3.09 9.08
CA LEU A 89 -3.38 1.64 8.88
C LEU A 89 -3.96 0.91 10.09
N SER A 90 -3.57 1.30 11.31
CA SER A 90 -4.12 0.70 12.53
C SER A 90 -5.62 0.97 12.71
N ALA A 91 -6.11 2.15 12.31
CA ALA A 91 -7.52 2.51 12.41
C ALA A 91 -8.34 1.78 11.32
N VAL A 92 -7.80 1.72 10.10
CA VAL A 92 -8.39 0.96 8.99
C VAL A 92 -8.51 -0.51 9.35
N LEU A 93 -7.44 -1.15 9.83
CA LEU A 93 -7.46 -2.57 10.18
C LEU A 93 -8.50 -2.88 11.27
N ARG A 94 -8.80 -1.93 12.17
CA ARG A 94 -9.85 -2.06 13.21
C ARG A 94 -11.25 -1.72 12.71
N GLY A 95 -11.39 -1.22 11.48
CA GLY A 95 -12.65 -0.71 10.95
C GLY A 95 -13.11 0.60 11.58
N THR A 96 -12.21 1.35 12.25
CA THR A 96 -12.52 2.64 12.87
C THR A 96 -12.22 3.83 11.96
N ALA A 97 -11.68 3.59 10.77
CA ALA A 97 -11.49 4.57 9.71
C ALA A 97 -11.96 3.97 8.38
N ASP A 98 -12.67 4.76 7.57
CA ASP A 98 -13.07 4.36 6.23
C ASP A 98 -11.87 4.49 5.27
N PRO A 99 -11.32 3.38 4.72
CA PRO A 99 -10.21 3.46 3.79
C PRO A 99 -10.55 4.24 2.51
N LEU A 100 -11.81 4.29 2.09
CA LEU A 100 -12.21 5.01 0.89
C LEU A 100 -12.01 6.52 1.07
N GLN A 101 -12.32 7.05 2.26
CA GLN A 101 -12.06 8.46 2.61
C GLN A 101 -10.56 8.77 2.72
N LEU A 102 -9.71 7.77 2.97
CA LEU A 102 -8.27 7.97 2.96
C LEU A 102 -7.71 7.98 1.54
N VAL A 103 -8.27 7.17 0.64
CA VAL A 103 -7.83 7.18 -0.76
C VAL A 103 -8.39 8.42 -1.49
N PHE A 104 -9.66 8.74 -1.26
CA PHE A 104 -10.42 9.82 -1.91
C PHE A 104 -11.11 10.71 -0.86
N PRO A 105 -10.36 11.61 -0.20
CA PRO A 105 -10.91 12.46 0.86
C PRO A 105 -12.01 13.36 0.33
N GLU A 106 -13.20 13.32 0.94
CA GLU A 106 -14.37 14.10 0.49
C GLU A 106 -14.79 13.83 -0.97
N GLY A 107 -14.38 12.68 -1.53
CA GLY A 107 -14.57 12.33 -2.94
C GLY A 107 -13.58 13.00 -3.89
N ASP A 108 -12.57 13.70 -3.38
CA ASP A 108 -11.49 14.26 -4.18
C ASP A 108 -10.63 13.15 -4.80
N LEU A 109 -10.60 13.12 -6.13
CA LEU A 109 -9.81 12.18 -6.90
C LEU A 109 -8.42 12.71 -7.22
N THR A 110 -8.13 14.00 -7.02
CA THR A 110 -6.93 14.65 -7.53
C THR A 110 -5.64 13.93 -7.13
N THR A 111 -5.46 13.54 -5.86
CA THR A 111 -4.23 12.82 -5.45
C THR A 111 -4.08 11.48 -6.18
N ALA A 112 -5.18 10.74 -6.35
CA ALA A 112 -5.16 9.45 -7.02
C ALA A 112 -4.98 9.60 -8.54
N THR A 113 -5.59 10.61 -9.15
CA THR A 113 -5.39 10.97 -10.55
C THR A 113 -3.94 11.36 -10.81
N GLN A 114 -3.34 12.20 -9.98
CA GLN A 114 -1.92 12.55 -10.09
C GLN A 114 -1.02 11.32 -10.02
N LEU A 115 -1.34 10.36 -9.14
CA LEU A 115 -0.60 9.09 -9.12
C LEU A 115 -0.71 8.32 -10.46
N TYR A 116 -1.89 8.27 -11.07
CA TYR A 116 -2.12 7.54 -12.33
C TYR A 116 -1.77 8.31 -13.61
N GLU A 117 -1.49 9.61 -13.51
CA GLU A 117 -1.16 10.45 -14.66
C GLU A 117 0.28 10.98 -14.61
N GLU A 118 0.75 11.37 -13.42
CA GLU A 118 1.99 12.13 -13.24
C GLU A 118 3.13 11.30 -12.64
N SER A 119 2.86 10.08 -12.12
CA SER A 119 3.95 9.19 -11.70
C SER A 119 4.85 8.83 -12.88
N SER A 120 6.13 8.60 -12.60
CA SER A 120 7.12 8.32 -13.65
C SER A 120 6.73 7.07 -14.44
N GLU A 121 6.26 6.02 -13.76
CA GLU A 121 5.78 4.80 -14.38
C GLU A 121 4.49 5.03 -15.18
N ALA A 122 3.54 5.81 -14.64
CA ALA A 122 2.29 6.08 -15.35
C ALA A 122 2.52 6.88 -16.62
N GLN A 123 3.39 7.89 -16.61
CA GLN A 123 3.70 8.67 -17.82
C GLN A 123 4.21 7.78 -18.95
N VAL A 124 5.11 6.83 -18.64
CA VAL A 124 5.60 5.85 -19.61
C VAL A 124 4.45 4.98 -20.12
N MET A 125 3.67 4.41 -19.22
CA MET A 125 2.58 3.50 -19.60
C MET A 125 1.47 4.21 -20.39
N ASN A 126 1.08 5.40 -19.98
CA ASN A 126 0.08 6.23 -20.66
C ASN A 126 0.55 6.63 -22.06
N THR A 127 1.86 6.93 -22.22
CA THR A 127 2.46 7.18 -23.54
C THR A 127 2.40 5.94 -24.42
N LEU A 128 2.72 4.75 -23.88
CA LEU A 128 2.63 3.50 -24.63
C LEU A 128 1.20 3.17 -25.05
N VAL A 129 0.21 3.40 -24.18
CA VAL A 129 -1.21 3.25 -24.50
C VAL A 129 -1.62 4.21 -25.61
N GLN A 130 -1.23 5.48 -25.51
CA GLN A 130 -1.52 6.52 -26.50
C GLN A 130 -0.91 6.18 -27.87
N GLN A 131 0.35 5.71 -27.89
CA GLN A 131 1.03 5.27 -29.10
C GLN A 131 0.30 4.08 -29.73
N GLY A 132 -0.05 3.07 -28.92
CA GLY A 132 -0.74 1.87 -29.38
C GLY A 132 -2.09 2.16 -30.01
N ILE A 133 -2.89 3.04 -29.39
CA ILE A 133 -4.19 3.46 -29.92
C ILE A 133 -4.00 4.26 -31.22
N SER A 134 -3.09 5.24 -31.25
CA SER A 134 -2.83 6.05 -32.44
C SER A 134 -2.43 5.19 -33.65
N THR A 135 -1.50 4.26 -33.46
CA THR A 135 -1.07 3.33 -34.52
C THR A 135 -2.19 2.40 -35.00
N ALA A 136 -3.11 2.00 -34.12
CA ALA A 136 -4.27 1.21 -34.52
C ALA A 136 -5.26 2.05 -35.36
N LEU A 137 -5.48 3.32 -34.99
CA LEU A 137 -6.36 4.24 -35.72
C LEU A 137 -5.82 4.59 -37.11
N GLU A 138 -4.50 4.75 -37.27
CA GLU A 138 -3.87 4.99 -38.59
C GLU A 138 -4.14 3.88 -39.61
N LYS A 139 -4.41 2.66 -39.12
CA LYS A 139 -4.69 1.48 -39.96
C LYS A 139 -6.17 1.24 -40.21
N LEU A 140 -7.06 2.10 -39.69
CA LEU A 140 -8.50 1.98 -39.96
C LEU A 140 -8.81 2.37 -41.41
N PRO A 141 -9.66 1.59 -42.12
CA PRO A 141 -10.20 2.00 -43.41
C PRO A 141 -10.98 3.31 -43.28
N LYS A 142 -10.83 4.21 -44.26
CA LYS A 142 -11.46 5.55 -44.28
C LYS A 142 -13.00 5.54 -44.20
N ASP A 143 -13.63 4.39 -44.41
CA ASP A 143 -15.08 4.24 -44.51
C ASP A 143 -15.74 3.76 -43.20
N ARG A 144 -15.02 3.80 -42.07
CA ARG A 144 -15.56 3.45 -40.74
C ARG A 144 -15.16 4.45 -39.64
N GLY A 145 -15.47 5.72 -39.86
CA GLY A 145 -15.48 6.78 -38.84
C GLY A 145 -16.89 7.24 -38.56
#